data_AF-A0A6V8KES2-F1
#
_entry.id   AF-A0A6V8KES2-F1
#
_cell.length_a   1.000
_cell.length_b   1.000
_cell.length_c   1.000
_cell.angle_alpha   90.00
_cell.angle_beta   90.00
_cell.angle_gamma   90.00
#
_symmetry.space_group_name_H-M   'P 1'
#
loop_
_entity.id
_entity.type
_entity.pdbx_description
1 polymer ?
#
loop_
_entity_poly.entity_id
_entity_poly.type
_entity_poly.pdbx_seq_one_letter_code
_entity_poly.pdbx_strand_id
1 'polypeptide(L)'
;MTFPAAYDGVLAVGAVDRQGNHAEVSVSGKQIAISAPGVDIYSTSYKGLYRKGTGTSDAAAIVSGAVALVRSKYPELSAPEVVHRLTATATDKGPPGRDEQYGYGVLNLVAALTADVPPLGSATTATATPMAPARTTAAKAAASPPG
;
A
#
# COMPACT_ATOMS: atom_id res chain seq x y z
N MET A 1 -11.73 -7.97 8.83
CA MET A 1 -12.02 -6.52 8.73
C MET A 1 -13.50 -6.30 8.79
N THR A 2 -13.92 -5.28 9.53
CA THR A 2 -15.33 -4.86 9.62
C THR A 2 -15.43 -3.45 9.03
N PHE A 3 -16.61 -3.12 8.51
CA PHE A 3 -16.97 -1.79 8.02
C PHE A 3 -16.62 -0.68 9.03
N PRO A 4 -16.25 0.54 8.58
CA PRO A 4 -16.32 1.09 7.22
C PRO A 4 -15.04 0.93 6.38
N ALA A 5 -13.93 0.41 6.93
CA ALA A 5 -12.66 0.23 6.20
C ALA A 5 -12.76 -0.76 5.02
N ALA A 6 -13.87 -1.49 4.93
CA ALA A 6 -14.18 -2.44 3.88
C ALA A 6 -14.90 -1.83 2.66
N TYR A 7 -15.33 -0.57 2.72
CA TYR A 7 -16.05 0.07 1.61
C TYR A 7 -15.13 0.45 0.46
N ASP A 8 -15.61 0.26 -0.77
CA ASP A 8 -14.98 0.79 -1.96
C ASP A 8 -14.87 2.32 -1.86
N GLY A 9 -13.65 2.83 -2.04
CA GLY A 9 -13.33 4.26 -1.88
C GLY A 9 -12.76 4.65 -0.51
N VAL A 10 -12.74 3.75 0.49
CA VAL A 10 -12.06 4.00 1.76
C VAL A 10 -10.61 3.53 1.68
N LEU A 11 -9.68 4.42 2.03
CA LEU A 11 -8.27 4.10 2.15
C LEU A 11 -8.03 3.38 3.49
N ALA A 12 -7.99 2.04 3.49
CA ALA A 12 -7.68 1.28 4.69
C ALA A 12 -6.17 1.33 4.99
N VAL A 13 -5.85 1.64 6.25
CA VAL A 13 -4.47 1.91 6.72
C VAL A 13 -4.00 0.83 7.69
N GLY A 14 -2.87 0.20 7.38
CA GLY A 14 -2.14 -0.69 8.27
C GLY A 14 -1.17 0.07 9.20
N ALA A 15 -0.75 -0.56 10.29
CA ALA A 15 0.25 -0.03 11.21
C ALA A 15 1.58 -0.77 11.10
N VAL A 16 2.67 -0.02 11.06
CA VAL A 16 4.05 -0.55 11.15
C VAL A 16 4.79 0.00 12.37
N ASP A 17 5.81 -0.72 12.80
CA ASP A 17 6.77 -0.26 13.81
C ASP A 17 7.81 0.71 13.24
N ARG A 18 8.75 1.16 14.09
CA ARG A 18 9.81 2.10 13.70
C ARG A 18 10.77 1.53 12.67
N GLN A 19 10.89 0.20 12.58
CA GLN A 19 11.71 -0.52 11.61
C GLN A 19 10.95 -0.76 10.28
N GLY A 20 9.67 -0.42 10.24
CA GLY A 20 8.80 -0.63 9.10
C GLY A 20 8.29 -2.08 9.01
N ASN A 21 8.33 -2.85 10.10
CA ASN A 21 7.72 -4.16 10.16
C ASN A 21 6.24 -4.02 10.53
N HIS A 22 5.41 -4.93 10.01
CA HIS A 22 3.99 -5.00 10.34
C HIS A 22 3.80 -5.13 11.86
N ALA A 23 3.03 -4.22 12.45
CA ALA A 23 2.77 -4.24 13.88
C ALA A 23 1.81 -5.37 14.25
N GLU A 24 1.99 -6.03 15.40
CA GLU A 24 1.06 -7.07 15.87
C GLU A 24 -0.37 -6.55 16.07
N VAL A 25 -0.51 -5.27 16.41
CA VAL A 25 -1.81 -4.58 16.55
C VAL A 25 -2.46 -4.23 15.22
N SER A 26 -1.76 -4.41 14.10
CA SER A 26 -2.27 -4.06 12.78
C SER A 26 -3.22 -5.13 12.26
N VAL A 27 -4.29 -4.67 11.60
CA VAL A 27 -5.20 -5.56 10.88
C VAL A 27 -4.59 -5.89 9.51
N SER A 28 -4.50 -7.18 9.19
CA SER A 28 -4.10 -7.63 7.85
C SER A 28 -5.32 -8.04 7.03
N GLY A 29 -5.22 -7.90 5.71
CA GLY A 29 -6.21 -8.38 4.76
C GLY A 29 -6.21 -7.60 3.45
N LYS A 30 -6.93 -8.15 2.47
CA LYS A 30 -7.02 -7.63 1.09
C LYS A 30 -7.55 -6.21 0.94
N GLN A 31 -7.96 -5.55 2.01
CA GLN A 31 -8.46 -4.18 1.99
C GLN A 31 -7.37 -3.17 2.34
N ILE A 32 -6.24 -3.58 2.97
CA ILE A 32 -5.12 -2.66 3.23
C ILE A 32 -4.63 -2.06 1.92
N ALA A 33 -4.59 -0.74 1.88
CA ALA A 33 -4.11 0.02 0.75
C ALA A 33 -2.72 0.57 1.01
N ILE A 34 -2.44 1.05 2.23
CA ILE A 34 -1.13 1.59 2.60
C ILE A 34 -0.89 1.39 4.08
N SER A 35 0.37 1.37 4.51
CA SER A 35 0.73 1.30 5.92
C SER A 35 1.46 2.55 6.39
N ALA A 36 1.32 2.90 7.66
CA ALA A 36 2.03 4.02 8.27
C ALA A 36 2.50 3.67 9.69
N PRO A 37 3.46 4.43 10.26
CA PRO A 37 3.90 4.20 11.63
C PRO A 37 2.72 4.24 12.60
N GLY A 38 2.56 3.18 13.39
CA GLY A 38 1.46 3.06 14.36
C GLY A 38 1.90 2.44 15.69
N VAL A 39 3.19 2.19 15.90
CA VAL A 39 3.73 1.70 17.18
C VAL A 39 4.55 2.81 17.83
N ASP A 40 4.37 2.98 19.14
CA ASP A 40 5.15 3.91 19.95
C ASP A 40 5.06 5.37 19.47
N ILE A 41 3.88 5.76 18.99
CA ILE A 41 3.61 7.10 18.48
C ILE A 41 3.35 8.05 19.65
N TYR A 42 4.14 9.13 19.72
CA TYR A 42 3.90 10.20 20.68
C TYR A 42 2.84 11.15 20.13
N SER A 43 1.81 11.40 20.93
CA SER A 43 0.73 12.33 20.60
C SER A 43 0.35 13.17 21.82
N THR A 44 -0.37 14.26 21.58
CA THR A 44 -0.87 15.14 22.63
C THR A 44 -1.91 14.41 23.50
N SER A 45 -1.87 14.70 24.80
CA SER A 45 -2.80 14.20 25.80
C SER A 45 -3.41 15.38 26.58
N TYR A 46 -4.36 15.09 27.46
CA TYR A 46 -5.04 16.10 28.26
C TYR A 46 -4.05 16.90 29.12
N LYS A 47 -4.41 18.16 29.43
CA LYS A 47 -3.65 19.05 30.31
C LYS A 47 -2.22 19.36 29.82
N GLY A 48 -2.02 19.41 28.50
CA GLY A 48 -0.71 19.73 27.90
C GLY A 48 0.32 18.61 28.05
N LEU A 49 -0.12 17.41 28.43
CA LEU A 49 0.75 16.25 28.54
C LEU A 49 0.92 15.55 27.18
N TYR A 50 1.86 14.62 27.12
CA TYR A 50 2.04 13.73 25.98
C TYR A 50 1.67 12.30 26.39
N ARG A 51 1.23 11.52 25.42
CA ARG A 51 1.02 10.08 25.57
C ARG A 51 1.79 9.34 24.49
N LYS A 52 2.20 8.12 24.80
CA LYS A 52 2.67 7.15 23.81
C LYS A 52 1.53 6.18 23.50
N GLY A 53 1.13 6.11 22.23
CA GLY A 53 0.07 5.24 21.73
C GLY A 53 0.61 4.21 20.73
N THR A 54 -0.06 3.05 20.68
CA THR A 54 0.19 2.02 19.68
C THR A 54 -1.16 1.56 19.13
N GLY A 55 -1.37 1.72 17.83
CA GLY A 55 -2.59 1.31 17.15
C GLY A 55 -2.70 1.82 15.71
N THR A 56 -3.58 1.19 14.94
CA THR A 56 -3.93 1.61 13.57
C THR A 56 -4.60 2.98 13.51
N SER A 57 -5.20 3.45 14.61
CA SER A 57 -5.74 4.82 14.73
C SER A 57 -4.66 5.89 14.57
N ASP A 58 -3.47 5.67 15.15
CA ASP A 58 -2.35 6.61 15.02
C ASP A 58 -1.80 6.61 13.58
N ALA A 59 -1.70 5.43 12.97
CA ALA A 59 -1.34 5.29 11.55
C ALA A 59 -2.34 5.99 10.62
N ALA A 60 -3.64 5.82 10.84
CA ALA A 60 -4.69 6.49 10.08
C ALA A 60 -4.65 8.03 10.22
N ALA A 61 -4.33 8.55 11.40
CA ALA A 61 -4.15 9.98 11.62
C ALA A 61 -2.96 10.53 10.82
N ILE A 62 -1.83 9.81 10.80
CA ILE A 62 -0.65 10.18 10.00
C ILE A 62 -0.98 10.20 8.51
N VAL A 63 -1.65 9.17 8.00
CA VAL A 63 -2.08 9.13 6.59
C VAL A 63 -3.05 10.28 6.27
N SER A 64 -3.94 10.64 7.19
CA SER A 64 -4.86 11.78 7.01
C SER A 64 -4.10 13.11 6.89
N GLY A 65 -3.05 13.31 7.70
CA GLY A 65 -2.15 14.46 7.58
C GLY A 65 -1.38 14.47 6.25
N ALA A 66 -0.89 13.31 5.81
CA ALA A 66 -0.23 13.18 4.51
C ALA A 66 -1.15 13.53 3.34
N VAL A 67 -2.40 13.06 3.35
CA VAL A 67 -3.44 13.42 2.38
C VAL A 67 -3.64 14.93 2.36
N ALA A 68 -3.75 15.58 3.53
CA ALA A 68 -3.91 17.03 3.61
C ALA A 68 -2.73 17.79 2.99
N LEU A 69 -1.50 17.37 3.25
CA LEU A 69 -0.30 17.97 2.66
C LEU A 69 -0.25 17.80 1.13
N VAL A 70 -0.57 16.61 0.64
CA VAL A 70 -0.62 16.34 -0.81
C VAL A 70 -1.68 17.21 -1.47
N ARG A 71 -2.89 17.31 -0.89
CA ARG A 71 -3.96 18.19 -1.40
C ARG A 71 -3.59 19.66 -1.35
N SER A 72 -2.81 20.09 -0.35
CA SER A 72 -2.31 21.46 -0.27
C SER A 72 -1.29 21.77 -1.36
N LYS A 73 -0.43 20.81 -1.71
CA LYS A 73 0.59 20.99 -2.75
C LYS A 73 0.01 20.85 -4.17
N TYR A 74 -0.96 19.97 -4.35
CA TYR A 74 -1.58 19.65 -5.62
C TYR A 74 -3.11 19.79 -5.53
N PRO A 75 -3.63 21.04 -5.49
CA PRO A 75 -5.06 21.31 -5.27
C PRO A 75 -5.98 20.77 -6.37
N GLU A 76 -5.45 20.59 -7.58
CA GLU A 76 -6.19 20.10 -8.75
C GLU A 76 -6.35 18.56 -8.76
N LEU A 77 -5.67 17.83 -7.87
CA LEU A 77 -5.79 16.37 -7.83
C LEU A 77 -7.14 15.96 -7.27
N SER A 78 -7.81 15.06 -7.98
CA SER A 78 -9.01 14.39 -7.48
C SER A 78 -8.66 13.45 -6.31
N ALA A 79 -9.66 13.09 -5.50
CA ALA A 79 -9.47 12.15 -4.40
C ALA A 79 -8.80 10.81 -4.81
N PRO A 80 -9.21 10.12 -5.89
CA PRO A 80 -8.52 8.91 -6.32
C PRO A 80 -7.08 9.18 -6.79
N GLU A 81 -6.82 10.35 -7.37
CA GLU A 81 -5.46 10.72 -7.80
C GLU A 81 -4.53 10.97 -6.61
N VAL A 82 -5.05 11.56 -5.52
CA VAL A 82 -4.30 11.69 -4.26
C VAL A 82 -3.99 10.32 -3.67
N VAL A 83 -4.97 9.41 -3.65
CA VAL A 83 -4.76 8.04 -3.19
C VAL A 83 -3.72 7.33 -4.06
N HIS A 84 -3.83 7.44 -5.39
CA HIS A 84 -2.86 6.88 -6.33
C HIS A 84 -1.46 7.40 -6.07
N ARG A 85 -1.33 8.71 -5.88
CA ARG A 85 -0.04 9.34 -5.59
C ARG A 85 0.58 8.80 -4.31
N LEU A 86 -0.21 8.60 -3.25
CA LEU A 86 0.27 8.03 -1.99
C LEU A 86 0.68 6.56 -2.16
N THR A 87 -0.09 5.75 -2.88
CA THR A 87 0.20 4.32 -3.05
C THR A 87 1.33 4.06 -4.04
N ALA A 88 1.42 4.82 -5.13
CA ALA A 88 2.48 4.71 -6.14
C ALA A 88 3.86 5.16 -5.63
N THR A 89 3.89 5.99 -4.59
CA THR A 89 5.14 6.48 -3.97
C THR A 89 5.46 5.80 -2.64
N ALA A 90 4.61 4.87 -2.19
CA ALA A 90 4.85 4.09 -0.99
C ALA A 90 6.14 3.27 -1.13
N THR A 91 6.84 3.10 -0.02
CA THR A 91 8.02 2.23 0.05
C THR A 91 7.55 0.79 0.24
N ASP A 92 7.65 0.01 -0.82
CA ASP A 92 7.30 -1.40 -0.82
C ASP A 92 8.08 -2.17 0.27
N LYS A 93 7.35 -2.98 1.03
CA LYS A 93 7.83 -3.76 2.17
C LYS A 93 7.08 -5.09 2.16
N GLY A 94 7.82 -6.18 2.32
CA GLY A 94 7.26 -7.53 2.21
C GLY A 94 7.43 -8.10 0.79
N PRO A 95 6.52 -8.99 0.35
CA PRO A 95 6.51 -9.50 -1.01
C PRO A 95 6.35 -8.36 -2.03
N PRO A 96 7.05 -8.37 -3.18
CA PRO A 96 6.97 -7.30 -4.15
C PRO A 96 5.54 -7.02 -4.62
N GLY A 97 5.18 -5.73 -4.67
CA GLY A 97 3.88 -5.27 -5.10
C GLY A 97 2.87 -5.20 -3.96
N ARG A 98 1.59 -5.38 -4.28
CA ARG A 98 0.54 -5.24 -3.27
C ARG A 98 0.38 -6.51 -2.45
N ASP A 99 0.50 -6.40 -1.13
CA ASP A 99 0.31 -7.51 -0.20
C ASP A 99 -0.75 -7.22 0.89
N GLU A 100 -1.10 -8.25 1.66
CA GLU A 100 -2.18 -8.16 2.66
C GLU A 100 -1.73 -7.56 4.01
N GLN A 101 -0.41 -7.40 4.23
CA GLN A 101 0.18 -6.81 5.43
C GLN A 101 0.47 -5.33 5.23
N TYR A 102 1.12 -4.95 4.13
CA TYR A 102 1.56 -3.58 3.89
C TYR A 102 0.71 -2.83 2.86
N GLY A 103 -0.17 -3.51 2.12
CA GLY A 103 -0.89 -2.89 1.00
C GLY A 103 0.08 -2.59 -0.13
N TYR A 104 0.14 -1.36 -0.61
CA TYR A 104 1.16 -0.91 -1.57
C TYR A 104 2.51 -0.55 -0.91
N GLY A 105 2.62 -0.70 0.42
CA GLY A 105 3.84 -0.42 1.18
C GLY A 105 3.65 0.62 2.27
N VAL A 106 4.77 1.10 2.81
CA VAL A 106 4.82 2.10 3.88
C VAL A 106 4.81 3.51 3.30
N LEU A 107 3.97 4.39 3.86
CA LEU A 107 3.87 5.79 3.49
C LEU A 107 5.24 6.48 3.42
N ASN A 108 5.57 7.02 2.24
CA ASN A 108 6.74 7.87 2.03
C ASN A 108 6.28 9.28 1.64
N LEU A 109 6.15 10.15 2.65
CA LEU A 109 5.64 11.51 2.46
C LEU A 109 6.54 12.37 1.57
N VAL A 110 7.86 12.18 1.64
CA VAL A 110 8.80 12.93 0.79
C VAL A 110 8.58 12.56 -0.66
N ALA A 111 8.52 11.26 -0.98
CA ALA A 111 8.25 10.79 -2.34
C ALA A 111 6.86 11.25 -2.81
N ALA A 112 5.83 11.14 -1.97
CA ALA A 112 4.49 11.64 -2.27
C ALA A 112 4.47 13.14 -2.61
N LEU A 113 5.34 13.95 -2.00
CA LEU A 113 5.40 15.38 -2.26
C LEU A 113 6.39 15.78 -3.37
N THR A 114 7.26 14.89 -3.86
CA THR A 114 8.36 15.28 -4.76
C THR A 114 8.45 14.47 -6.05
N ALA A 115 7.94 13.24 -6.07
CA ALA A 115 7.99 12.40 -7.25
C ALA A 115 7.07 12.93 -8.36
N ASP A 116 7.48 12.70 -9.60
CA ASP A 116 6.56 12.77 -10.74
C ASP A 116 5.75 11.46 -10.76
N VAL A 117 4.43 11.57 -10.67
CA VAL A 117 3.52 10.42 -10.61
C VAL A 117 2.58 10.52 -11.81
N PRO A 118 2.63 9.56 -12.75
CA PRO A 118 1.74 9.55 -13.89
C PRO A 118 0.27 9.53 -13.46
N PRO A 119 -0.64 10.21 -14.17
CA PRO A 119 -2.06 10.17 -13.86
C PRO A 119 -2.64 8.76 -13.95
N LEU A 120 -3.66 8.45 -13.12
CA LEU A 120 -4.43 7.22 -13.23
C LEU A 120 -4.91 6.99 -14.69
N GLY A 121 -4.61 5.81 -15.23
CA GLY A 121 -4.95 5.44 -16.62
C GLY A 121 -3.86 5.70 -17.66
N SER A 122 -2.76 6.37 -17.30
CA SER A 122 -1.61 6.59 -18.20
C SER A 122 -0.83 5.30 -18.52
N ALA A 123 -1.10 4.20 -17.80
CA ALA A 123 -0.45 2.90 -17.98
C ALA A 123 -1.13 1.96 -19.01
N THR A 124 -1.76 2.50 -20.06
CA THR A 124 -2.23 1.68 -21.20
C THR A 124 -1.26 1.67 -22.40
N THR A 125 -0.08 2.29 -22.28
CA THR A 125 0.93 2.29 -23.37
C THR A 125 2.35 2.05 -22.87
N ALA A 126 2.51 1.15 -21.89
CA ALA A 126 3.78 0.52 -21.61
C ALA A 126 3.75 -0.92 -22.17
N THR A 127 4.07 -1.00 -23.47
CA THR A 127 4.64 -2.16 -24.18
C THR A 127 4.30 -3.54 -23.62
N ALA A 128 3.21 -4.12 -24.12
CA ALA A 128 3.15 -5.56 -24.29
C ALA A 128 4.29 -5.95 -25.25
N THR A 129 5.44 -6.35 -24.70
CA THR A 129 6.42 -7.11 -25.48
C THR A 129 5.71 -8.39 -25.90
N PRO A 130 5.55 -8.68 -27.20
CA PRO A 130 4.98 -9.95 -27.62
C PRO A 130 5.96 -11.04 -27.17
N MET A 131 5.58 -11.79 -26.14
CA MET A 131 6.25 -13.02 -25.77
C MET A 131 6.15 -13.97 -26.97
N ALA A 132 7.27 -14.13 -27.67
CA ALA A 132 7.39 -15.04 -28.80
C ALA A 132 6.93 -16.46 -28.39
N PRO A 133 6.31 -17.23 -29.30
CA PRO A 133 5.70 -18.50 -28.95
C PRO A 133 6.77 -19.52 -28.56
N ALA A 134 6.70 -20.01 -27.32
CA ALA A 134 7.47 -21.16 -26.89
C ALA A 134 7.06 -22.37 -27.74
N ARG A 135 8.03 -22.90 -28.50
CA ARG A 135 7.86 -24.07 -29.36
C ARG A 135 7.53 -25.30 -28.51
N THR A 136 6.49 -26.01 -28.94
CA THR A 136 6.15 -27.37 -28.54
C THR A 136 7.36 -28.30 -28.64
N THR A 137 7.74 -28.94 -27.53
CA THR A 137 8.31 -30.28 -27.57
C THR A 137 7.48 -31.18 -26.68
N ALA A 138 6.67 -32.01 -27.34
CA ALA A 138 5.98 -33.12 -26.75
C ALA A 138 6.99 -34.18 -26.27
N ALA A 139 6.81 -34.68 -25.05
CA ALA A 139 7.40 -35.93 -24.62
C ALA A 139 6.29 -36.80 -24.01
N LYS A 140 5.82 -37.73 -24.84
CA LYS A 140 4.88 -38.81 -24.57
C LYS A 140 5.58 -39.86 -23.70
N ALA A 141 5.01 -40.21 -22.54
CA ALA A 141 5.35 -41.43 -21.82
C ALA A 141 4.05 -42.14 -21.42
N ALA A 142 3.62 -43.06 -22.27
CA ALA A 142 2.60 -44.06 -21.96
C ALA A 142 3.24 -45.44 -22.16
N ALA A 143 3.19 -46.22 -21.08
CA ALA A 143 3.18 -47.68 -20.94
C ALA A 143 3.51 -48.60 -22.14
N SER A 144 4.23 -49.68 -21.84
CA SER A 144 4.12 -50.95 -22.55
C SER A 144 4.35 -52.13 -21.58
N PRO A 145 3.49 -53.17 -21.57
CA PRO A 145 3.77 -54.53 -21.09
C PRO A 145 3.99 -55.48 -22.30
N PRO A 146 3.99 -56.82 -22.15
CA PRO A 146 4.60 -57.73 -21.17
C PRO A 146 5.67 -58.66 -21.83
N GLY A 147 6.35 -59.48 -21.02
CA GLY A 147 7.22 -60.58 -21.46
C GLY A 147 7.52 -61.53 -20.30
#